data_AF-A0A1D9MIN9-F1
#
_entry.id   AF-A0A1D9MIN9-F1
#
_cell.length_a   1.000
_cell.length_b   1.000
_cell.length_c   1.000
_cell.angle_alpha   90.00
_cell.angle_beta   90.00
_cell.angle_gamma   90.00
#
_symmetry.space_group_name_H-M   'P 1'
#
loop_
_entity.id
_entity.type
_entity.pdbx_description
1 polymer ?
#
loop_
_entity_poly.entity_id
_entity_poly.type
_entity_poly.pdbx_seq_one_letter_code
_entity_poly.pdbx_strand_id
1 'polypeptide(L)'
;MIWFGRDENDRLRILGMPVSSLWEGDLNASLDNFEPENPSLLVPRKLGLGWDFNLAALAVKAGWIRPDDSLPDLAEYVPNWLRRAMKIAPVVGGAALVVGAAKVATMDHVATNWSLTGKPTKWGSGKQAAIMPLLVTGAMAAMPTVAKKLTKAKPAESTEATSLNHQAEVLGIEALSLALLCATAKSAGKNEKRQVASVIAPLLWAAVSGGLQVGIVKVTLCINAETLLENGKRGTCR
;
A
#
# COMPACT_ATOMS: atom_id res chain seq x y z
N MET A 1 -9.59 20.54 -20.45
CA MET A 1 -10.12 19.44 -19.62
C MET A 1 -11.11 18.65 -20.44
N ILE A 2 -10.81 17.38 -20.72
CA ILE A 2 -11.71 16.49 -21.47
C ILE A 2 -12.71 15.90 -20.49
N TRP A 3 -13.98 16.27 -20.65
CA TRP A 3 -15.08 15.81 -19.78
C TRP A 3 -15.56 14.40 -20.15
N PHE A 4 -15.57 14.09 -21.44
CA PHE A 4 -15.85 12.77 -21.98
C PHE A 4 -14.98 12.56 -23.22
N GLY A 5 -14.25 11.44 -23.29
CA GLY A 5 -13.37 11.13 -24.42
C GLY A 5 -12.16 10.30 -24.01
N ARG A 6 -11.37 9.87 -24.99
CA ARG A 6 -10.06 9.25 -24.71
C ARG A 6 -8.98 10.32 -24.63
N ASP A 7 -8.05 10.13 -23.71
CA ASP A 7 -6.89 11.00 -23.50
C ASP A 7 -5.75 10.66 -24.47
N GLU A 8 -4.68 11.46 -24.49
CA GLU A 8 -3.45 11.24 -25.31
C GLU A 8 -2.81 9.87 -25.05
N ASN A 9 -3.06 9.28 -23.87
CA ASN A 9 -2.63 7.94 -23.47
C ASN A 9 -3.69 6.83 -23.75
N ASP A 10 -4.66 7.07 -24.63
CA ASP A 10 -5.81 6.20 -24.98
C ASP A 10 -6.72 5.78 -23.80
N ARG A 11 -6.59 6.46 -22.64
CA ARG A 11 -7.40 6.20 -21.44
C ARG A 11 -8.78 6.88 -21.56
N LEU A 12 -9.86 6.14 -21.33
CA LEU A 12 -11.23 6.67 -21.37
C LEU A 12 -11.50 7.57 -20.15
N ARG A 13 -11.90 8.81 -20.35
CA ARG A 13 -12.31 9.74 -19.29
C ARG A 13 -13.84 9.90 -19.27
N ILE A 14 -14.44 9.73 -18.09
CA ILE A 14 -15.86 10.00 -17.83
C ILE A 14 -15.93 11.02 -16.69
N LEU A 15 -16.50 12.20 -16.91
CA LEU A 15 -16.50 13.33 -15.97
C LEU A 15 -15.08 13.78 -15.54
N GLY A 16 -14.13 13.79 -16.49
CA GLY A 16 -12.74 14.18 -16.23
C GLY A 16 -11.89 13.13 -15.49
N MET A 17 -12.51 12.03 -15.13
CA MET A 17 -11.98 10.91 -14.36
C MET A 17 -11.59 9.77 -15.34
N PRO A 18 -10.30 9.38 -15.50
CA PRO A 18 -9.89 8.18 -16.26
C PRO A 18 -10.40 6.82 -15.70
N VAL A 19 -11.32 6.17 -16.41
CA VAL A 19 -11.83 4.82 -16.12
C VAL A 19 -10.99 3.76 -16.84
N SER A 20 -10.53 2.75 -16.11
CA SER A 20 -9.92 1.55 -16.69
C SER A 20 -10.98 0.66 -17.36
N SER A 21 -10.57 -0.08 -18.40
CA SER A 21 -11.44 -1.10 -18.98
C SER A 21 -11.67 -2.19 -17.92
N LEU A 22 -12.92 -2.62 -17.78
CA LEU A 22 -13.43 -3.39 -16.65
C LEU A 22 -12.76 -4.76 -16.42
N TRP A 23 -11.82 -5.18 -17.29
CA TRP A 23 -11.26 -6.53 -17.35
C TRP A 23 -9.82 -6.64 -17.88
N GLU A 24 -9.17 -5.56 -18.34
CA GLU A 24 -7.73 -5.61 -18.66
C GLU A 24 -6.94 -5.19 -17.42
N GLY A 25 -6.64 -6.16 -16.57
CA GLY A 25 -5.66 -5.95 -15.50
C GLY A 25 -4.30 -5.65 -16.14
N ASP A 26 -3.88 -4.40 -16.07
CA ASP A 26 -2.54 -3.98 -16.44
C ASP A 26 -1.62 -4.09 -15.22
N LEU A 27 -0.65 -4.99 -15.26
CA LEU A 27 0.35 -5.09 -14.20
C LEU A 27 1.24 -3.84 -14.14
N ASN A 28 1.36 -3.07 -15.23
CA ASN A 28 2.03 -1.78 -15.21
C ASN A 28 1.25 -0.74 -14.38
N ALA A 29 -0.08 -0.84 -14.33
CA ALA A 29 -0.92 -0.04 -13.43
C ALA A 29 -0.64 -0.33 -11.94
N SER A 30 0.08 -1.41 -11.63
CA SER A 30 0.53 -1.66 -10.27
C SER A 30 1.43 -0.55 -9.75
N LEU A 31 2.15 0.18 -10.60
CA LEU A 31 3.03 1.27 -10.17
C LEU A 31 2.35 2.65 -10.25
N ASP A 32 1.18 2.79 -10.85
CA ASP A 32 0.46 4.07 -10.97
C ASP A 32 0.18 4.71 -9.58
N ASN A 33 0.05 3.90 -8.52
CA ASN A 33 -0.12 4.40 -7.14
C ASN A 33 1.14 5.08 -6.57
N PHE A 34 2.30 4.88 -7.21
CA PHE A 34 3.58 5.46 -6.84
C PHE A 34 4.38 5.83 -8.11
N GLU A 35 3.86 6.80 -8.86
CA GLU A 35 4.46 7.34 -10.08
C GLU A 35 4.77 8.84 -9.88
N PRO A 36 6.01 9.22 -9.51
CA PRO A 36 6.34 10.60 -9.16
C PRO A 36 6.24 11.57 -10.34
N GLU A 37 6.44 11.06 -11.56
CA GLU A 37 6.35 11.82 -12.82
C GLU A 37 4.92 12.26 -13.14
N ASN A 38 3.93 11.49 -12.68
CA ASN A 38 2.53 11.75 -12.93
C ASN A 38 1.96 12.72 -11.88
N PRO A 39 1.62 13.98 -12.25
CA PRO A 39 1.15 14.97 -11.28
C PRO A 39 -0.28 14.72 -10.77
N SER A 40 -0.98 13.73 -11.33
CA SER A 40 -2.36 13.40 -10.99
C SER A 40 -2.42 12.70 -9.63
N LEU A 41 -3.23 13.25 -8.71
CA LEU A 41 -3.41 12.64 -7.37
C LEU A 41 -4.30 11.39 -7.40
N LEU A 42 -5.16 11.27 -8.41
CA LEU A 42 -6.08 10.16 -8.58
C LEU A 42 -5.69 9.40 -9.84
N VAL A 43 -5.39 8.12 -9.67
CA VAL A 43 -5.00 7.21 -10.74
C VAL A 43 -6.01 6.05 -10.82
N PRO A 44 -6.21 5.43 -11.99
CA PRO A 44 -7.10 4.27 -12.12
C PRO A 44 -6.63 3.11 -11.25
N ARG A 45 -7.57 2.32 -10.72
CA ARG A 45 -7.25 1.15 -9.89
C ARG A 45 -6.56 0.03 -10.69
N LYS A 46 -5.65 -0.68 -10.01
CA LYS A 46 -4.90 -1.86 -10.53
C LYS A 46 -5.81 -2.99 -11.03
N LEU A 47 -6.93 -3.21 -10.34
CA LEU A 47 -7.97 -4.17 -10.71
C LEU A 47 -9.35 -3.58 -10.40
N GLY A 48 -10.23 -3.58 -11.40
CA GLY A 48 -11.64 -3.21 -11.26
C GLY A 48 -11.92 -1.71 -11.41
N LEU A 49 -13.14 -1.32 -11.03
CA LEU A 49 -13.66 0.04 -11.15
C LEU A 49 -13.21 0.91 -9.96
N GLY A 50 -12.62 2.06 -10.25
CA GLY A 50 -12.39 3.13 -9.27
C GLY A 50 -11.00 3.76 -9.35
N TRP A 51 -10.64 4.42 -8.25
CA TRP A 51 -9.45 5.27 -8.09
C TRP A 51 -8.54 4.72 -7.01
N ASP A 52 -7.24 4.79 -7.25
CA ASP A 52 -6.19 4.77 -6.24
C ASP A 52 -5.60 6.19 -6.10
N PHE A 53 -4.95 6.46 -4.97
CA PHE A 53 -4.21 7.70 -4.77
C PHE A 53 -2.77 7.53 -5.23
N ASN A 54 -2.28 8.47 -6.02
CA ASN A 54 -0.85 8.55 -6.33
C ASN A 54 -0.11 9.16 -5.13
N LEU A 55 0.44 8.28 -4.29
CA LEU A 55 1.18 8.66 -3.09
C LEU A 55 2.52 9.33 -3.44
N ALA A 56 3.09 9.02 -4.61
CA ALA A 56 4.29 9.69 -5.09
C ALA A 56 4.01 11.16 -5.44
N ALA A 57 2.91 11.46 -6.15
CA ALA A 57 2.52 12.84 -6.44
C ALA A 57 2.29 13.67 -5.16
N LEU A 58 1.73 13.05 -4.10
CA LEU A 58 1.62 13.70 -2.78
C LEU A 58 3.00 13.95 -2.16
N ALA A 59 3.90 12.97 -2.22
CA ALA A 59 5.26 13.08 -1.70
C ALA A 59 6.09 14.13 -2.45
N VAL A 60 5.94 14.24 -3.77
CA VAL A 60 6.54 15.31 -4.61
C VAL A 60 6.00 16.67 -4.18
N LYS A 61 4.67 16.81 -4.04
CA LYS A 61 4.06 18.08 -3.57
C LYS A 61 4.48 18.44 -2.15
N ALA A 62 4.75 17.46 -1.29
CA ALA A 62 5.29 17.65 0.05
C ALA A 62 6.81 17.89 0.09
N GLY A 63 7.50 17.83 -1.05
CA GLY A 63 8.95 18.02 -1.16
C GLY A 63 9.78 16.86 -0.59
N TRP A 64 9.21 15.65 -0.50
CA TRP A 64 9.90 14.49 0.05
C TRP A 64 10.71 13.71 -0.98
N ILE A 65 10.25 13.66 -2.23
CA ILE A 65 10.92 13.02 -3.37
C ILE A 65 10.84 13.96 -4.57
N ARG A 66 11.71 13.75 -5.55
CA ARG A 66 11.70 14.51 -6.79
C ARG A 66 10.85 13.79 -7.86
N PRO A 67 10.33 14.52 -8.87
CA PRO A 67 9.56 13.91 -9.95
C PRO A 67 10.33 12.86 -10.74
N ASP A 68 11.67 12.93 -10.79
CA ASP A 68 12.56 11.98 -11.46
C ASP A 68 12.92 10.74 -10.61
N ASP A 69 12.47 10.66 -9.36
CA ASP A 69 12.81 9.56 -8.46
C ASP A 69 11.85 8.35 -8.63
N SER A 70 11.79 7.80 -9.84
CA SER A 70 10.91 6.67 -10.17
C SER A 70 11.33 5.37 -9.46
N LEU A 71 10.36 4.60 -8.95
CA LEU A 71 10.67 3.33 -8.30
C LEU A 71 11.22 2.27 -9.27
N PRO A 72 10.76 2.16 -10.54
CA PRO A 72 11.37 1.28 -11.55
C PRO A 72 12.86 1.49 -11.75
N ASP A 73 13.30 2.74 -11.87
CA ASP A 73 14.70 3.07 -12.13
C ASP A 73 15.58 2.82 -10.91
N LEU A 74 15.03 3.06 -9.72
CA LEU A 74 15.74 2.85 -8.46
C LEU A 74 15.74 1.39 -8.00
N ALA A 75 14.82 0.56 -8.49
CA ALA A 75 14.61 -0.80 -8.00
C ALA A 75 15.87 -1.66 -8.10
N GLU A 76 16.66 -1.53 -9.17
CA GLU A 76 17.91 -2.29 -9.34
C GLU A 76 18.99 -1.89 -8.32
N TYR A 77 18.94 -0.66 -7.82
CA TYR A 77 19.92 -0.15 -6.86
C TYR A 77 19.52 -0.37 -5.39
N VAL A 78 18.31 -0.89 -5.12
CA VAL A 78 17.86 -1.14 -3.75
C VAL A 78 18.80 -2.13 -3.05
N PRO A 79 19.34 -1.78 -1.86
CA PRO A 79 20.25 -2.66 -1.14
C PRO A 79 19.65 -4.03 -0.81
N ASN A 80 20.47 -5.08 -0.91
CA ASN A 80 20.03 -6.45 -0.64
C ASN A 80 19.41 -6.66 0.75
N TRP A 81 19.92 -5.98 1.78
CA TRP A 81 19.37 -6.07 3.13
C TRP A 81 17.94 -5.50 3.20
N LEU A 82 17.68 -4.39 2.49
CA LEU A 82 16.38 -3.75 2.45
C LEU A 82 15.38 -4.61 1.66
N ARG A 83 15.80 -5.21 0.53
CA ARG A 83 14.99 -6.19 -0.20
C ARG A 83 14.61 -7.39 0.67
N ARG A 84 15.55 -7.92 1.46
CA ARG A 84 15.27 -9.02 2.39
C ARG A 84 14.29 -8.58 3.47
N ALA A 85 14.48 -7.39 4.04
CA ALA A 85 13.57 -6.84 5.04
C ALA A 85 12.14 -6.71 4.50
N MET A 86 11.97 -6.20 3.27
CA MET A 86 10.65 -6.07 2.64
C MET A 86 9.99 -7.41 2.31
N LYS A 87 10.78 -8.46 2.04
CA LYS A 87 10.24 -9.82 1.87
C LYS A 87 9.79 -10.45 3.20
N ILE A 88 10.53 -10.20 4.27
CA ILE A 88 10.27 -10.80 5.59
C ILE A 88 9.15 -10.06 6.33
N ALA A 89 9.09 -8.73 6.21
CA ALA A 89 8.18 -7.89 6.99
C ALA A 89 6.70 -8.28 6.83
N PRO A 90 6.14 -8.49 5.63
CA PRO A 90 4.76 -8.95 5.46
C PRO A 90 4.51 -10.34 6.09
N VAL A 91 5.51 -11.23 6.08
CA VAL A 91 5.36 -12.55 6.73
C VAL A 91 5.20 -12.38 8.24
N VAL A 92 6.01 -11.52 8.84
CA VAL A 92 5.95 -11.20 10.27
C VAL A 92 4.64 -10.46 10.61
N GLY A 93 4.25 -9.48 9.81
CA GLY A 93 3.01 -8.74 9.99
C GLY A 93 1.77 -9.62 9.84
N GLY A 94 1.74 -10.49 8.83
CA GLY A 94 0.70 -11.51 8.66
C GLY A 94 0.61 -12.48 9.83
N ALA A 95 1.75 -12.95 10.37
CA ALA A 95 1.76 -13.80 11.57
C ALA A 95 1.19 -13.05 12.80
N ALA A 96 1.59 -11.79 13.00
CA ALA A 96 1.04 -10.96 14.07
C ALA A 96 -0.47 -10.72 13.90
N LEU A 97 -0.93 -10.55 12.66
CA LEU A 97 -2.35 -10.41 12.33
C LEU A 97 -3.14 -11.67 12.70
N VAL A 98 -2.63 -12.86 12.36
CA VAL A 98 -3.27 -14.15 12.73
C VAL A 98 -3.36 -14.30 14.24
N VAL A 99 -2.29 -14.00 14.98
CA VAL A 99 -2.29 -14.06 16.45
C VAL A 99 -3.29 -13.06 17.04
N GLY A 100 -3.32 -11.82 16.53
CA GLY A 100 -4.27 -10.79 16.95
C GLY A 100 -5.71 -11.20 16.68
N ALA A 101 -5.98 -11.77 15.51
CA ALA A 101 -7.30 -12.24 15.09
C ALA A 101 -7.77 -13.42 15.95
N ALA A 102 -6.88 -14.38 16.22
CA ALA A 102 -7.17 -15.51 17.11
C ALA A 102 -7.53 -15.03 18.52
N LYS A 103 -6.80 -14.05 19.06
CA LYS A 103 -7.11 -13.45 20.36
C LYS A 103 -8.45 -12.72 20.37
N VAL A 104 -8.79 -11.97 19.32
CA VAL A 104 -10.10 -11.31 19.21
C VAL A 104 -11.21 -12.34 19.07
N ALA A 105 -10.97 -13.45 18.36
CA ALA A 105 -11.95 -14.50 18.13
C ALA A 105 -12.43 -15.21 19.40
N THR A 106 -11.66 -15.18 20.49
CA THR A 106 -12.07 -15.73 21.80
C THR A 106 -12.98 -14.80 22.60
N MET A 107 -13.26 -13.59 22.10
CA MET A 107 -14.09 -12.60 22.80
C MET A 107 -15.55 -12.73 22.35
N ASP A 108 -16.47 -12.84 23.30
CA ASP A 108 -17.90 -13.06 22.98
C ASP A 108 -18.63 -11.80 22.56
N HIS A 109 -18.25 -10.64 23.12
CA HIS A 109 -18.92 -9.37 22.87
C HIS A 109 -17.91 -8.27 22.54
N VAL A 110 -17.82 -7.92 21.26
CA VAL A 110 -16.89 -6.88 20.77
C VAL A 110 -17.55 -5.99 19.73
N ALA A 111 -16.99 -4.79 19.55
CA ALA A 111 -17.40 -3.88 18.50
C ALA A 111 -16.99 -4.41 17.12
N THR A 112 -17.98 -4.57 16.25
CA THR A 112 -17.81 -5.00 14.85
C THR A 112 -17.88 -3.83 13.88
N ASN A 113 -18.43 -2.70 14.31
CA ASN A 113 -18.51 -1.48 13.50
C ASN A 113 -18.28 -0.22 14.34
N TRP A 114 -17.73 0.81 13.69
CA TRP A 114 -17.32 2.05 14.32
C TRP A 114 -17.90 3.26 13.57
N SER A 115 -18.26 4.31 14.30
CA SER A 115 -18.59 5.61 13.71
C SER A 115 -17.31 6.35 13.29
N LEU A 116 -17.46 7.42 12.49
CA LEU A 116 -16.36 8.34 12.15
C LEU A 116 -15.72 9.00 13.38
N THR A 117 -16.45 9.04 14.52
CA THR A 117 -15.95 9.57 15.79
C THR A 117 -15.29 8.51 16.68
N GLY A 118 -15.19 7.27 16.19
CA GLY A 118 -14.60 6.14 16.90
C GLY A 118 -15.49 5.57 17.99
N LYS A 119 -16.79 5.85 17.97
CA LYS A 119 -17.75 5.18 18.88
C LYS A 119 -18.17 3.84 18.27
N PRO A 120 -18.28 2.77 19.08
CA PRO A 120 -18.81 1.51 18.58
C PRO A 120 -20.30 1.68 18.23
N THR A 121 -20.69 1.25 17.03
CA THR A 121 -22.09 1.38 16.54
C THR A 121 -22.79 0.03 16.45
N LYS A 122 -22.03 -1.05 16.21
CA LYS A 122 -22.54 -2.42 16.20
C LYS A 122 -21.63 -3.31 17.02
N TRP A 123 -22.27 -4.27 17.68
CA TRP A 123 -21.63 -5.28 18.51
C TRP A 123 -21.91 -6.66 17.95
N GLY A 124 -20.99 -7.58 18.17
CA GLY A 124 -21.13 -8.96 17.72
C GLY A 124 -20.05 -9.85 18.31
N SER A 125 -19.93 -11.05 17.75
CA SER A 125 -18.92 -12.01 18.19
C SER A 125 -17.52 -11.61 17.72
N GLY A 126 -16.51 -11.92 18.53
CA GLY A 126 -15.11 -11.73 18.18
C GLY A 126 -14.72 -12.47 16.90
N LYS A 127 -15.29 -13.65 16.66
CA LYS A 127 -15.09 -14.43 15.43
C LYS A 127 -15.47 -13.63 14.18
N GLN A 128 -16.64 -12.99 14.19
CA GLN A 128 -17.08 -12.14 13.08
C GLN A 128 -16.17 -10.93 12.87
N ALA A 129 -15.74 -10.29 13.96
CA ALA A 129 -14.85 -9.14 13.89
C ALA A 129 -13.44 -9.49 13.36
N ALA A 130 -12.95 -10.69 13.65
CA ALA A 130 -11.63 -11.16 13.25
C ALA A 130 -11.52 -11.58 11.78
N ILE A 131 -12.63 -12.02 11.16
CA ILE A 131 -12.63 -12.56 9.80
C ILE A 131 -12.30 -11.48 8.75
N MET A 132 -12.88 -10.28 8.86
CA MET A 132 -12.71 -9.24 7.84
C MET A 132 -11.25 -8.79 7.66
N PRO A 133 -10.50 -8.45 8.73
CA PRO A 133 -9.08 -8.11 8.62
C PRO A 133 -8.24 -9.22 7.95
N LEU A 134 -8.53 -10.49 8.28
CA LEU A 134 -7.85 -11.64 7.68
C LEU A 134 -8.16 -11.80 6.20
N LEU A 135 -9.44 -11.66 5.81
CA LEU A 135 -9.86 -11.77 4.42
C LEU A 135 -9.26 -10.67 3.55
N VAL A 136 -9.32 -9.42 4.01
CA VAL A 136 -8.78 -8.27 3.27
C VAL A 136 -7.26 -8.40 3.07
N THR A 137 -6.54 -8.72 4.14
CA THR A 137 -5.08 -8.91 4.08
C THR A 137 -4.70 -10.10 3.21
N GLY A 138 -5.39 -11.24 3.39
CA GLY A 138 -5.13 -12.46 2.60
C GLY A 138 -5.44 -12.27 1.11
N ALA A 139 -6.52 -11.56 0.79
CA ALA A 139 -6.87 -11.21 -0.59
C ALA A 139 -5.78 -10.32 -1.22
N MET A 140 -5.29 -9.31 -0.50
CA MET A 140 -4.20 -8.47 -1.00
C MET A 140 -2.93 -9.30 -1.21
N ALA A 141 -2.48 -10.08 -0.22
CA ALA A 141 -1.26 -10.87 -0.32
C ALA A 141 -1.30 -11.90 -1.47
N ALA A 142 -2.48 -12.44 -1.78
CA ALA A 142 -2.66 -13.38 -2.89
C ALA A 142 -2.81 -12.70 -4.27
N MET A 143 -2.97 -11.38 -4.30
CA MET A 143 -3.29 -10.62 -5.51
C MET A 143 -2.33 -10.85 -6.69
N PRO A 144 -0.98 -10.89 -6.52
CA PRO A 144 -0.08 -11.11 -7.65
C PRO A 144 -0.26 -12.51 -8.27
N THR A 145 -0.52 -13.51 -7.44
CA THR A 145 -0.73 -14.89 -7.86
C THR A 145 -2.07 -15.05 -8.58
N VAL A 146 -3.11 -14.39 -8.07
CA VAL A 146 -4.44 -14.37 -8.67
C VAL A 146 -4.42 -13.61 -9.99
N ALA A 147 -3.79 -12.43 -10.04
CA ALA A 147 -3.62 -11.65 -11.26
C ALA A 147 -2.89 -12.48 -12.34
N LYS A 148 -1.73 -13.07 -12.02
CA LYS A 148 -0.99 -13.94 -12.97
C LYS A 148 -1.82 -15.10 -13.54
N LYS A 149 -2.77 -15.64 -12.77
CA LYS A 149 -3.65 -16.74 -13.20
C LYS A 149 -4.85 -16.26 -14.02
N LEU A 150 -5.43 -15.11 -13.65
CA LEU A 150 -6.67 -14.61 -14.26
C LEU A 150 -6.41 -13.73 -15.48
N THR A 151 -5.31 -12.99 -15.48
CA THR A 151 -4.95 -12.10 -16.59
C THR A 151 -3.75 -12.67 -17.33
N LYS A 152 -3.81 -12.71 -18.67
CA LYS A 152 -2.62 -12.84 -19.53
C LYS A 152 -1.80 -11.55 -19.49
N ALA A 153 -1.62 -10.97 -18.30
CA ALA A 153 -1.03 -9.66 -18.14
C ALA A 153 0.41 -9.68 -18.67
N LYS A 154 0.76 -8.61 -19.38
CA LYS A 154 2.13 -8.41 -19.85
C LYS A 154 3.06 -8.41 -18.62
N PRO A 155 4.26 -9.00 -18.73
CA PRO A 155 5.25 -8.89 -17.66
C PRO A 155 5.51 -7.40 -17.37
N ALA A 156 5.51 -7.04 -16.08
CA ALA A 156 5.79 -5.67 -15.66
C ALA A 156 7.19 -5.26 -16.12
N GLU A 157 7.35 -3.99 -16.51
CA GLU A 157 8.63 -3.41 -16.94
C GLU A 157 9.72 -3.59 -15.89
N SER A 158 9.39 -3.43 -14.60
CA SER A 158 10.27 -3.81 -13.48
C SER A 158 9.56 -4.76 -12.52
N THR A 159 9.96 -6.03 -12.56
CA THR A 159 9.47 -7.07 -11.62
C THR A 159 9.84 -6.74 -10.18
N GLU A 160 11.00 -6.12 -9.97
CA GLU A 160 11.51 -5.78 -8.65
C GLU A 160 10.73 -4.63 -8.03
N ALA A 161 10.53 -3.54 -8.76
CA ALA A 161 9.71 -2.39 -8.33
C ALA A 161 8.28 -2.83 -7.98
N THR A 162 7.69 -3.67 -8.84
CA THR A 162 6.36 -4.24 -8.61
C THR A 162 6.30 -5.04 -7.32
N SER A 163 7.34 -5.82 -7.02
CA SER A 163 7.41 -6.64 -5.80
C SER A 163 7.58 -5.79 -4.53
N LEU A 164 8.40 -4.74 -4.58
CA LEU A 164 8.61 -3.81 -3.47
C LEU A 164 7.35 -3.01 -3.17
N ASN A 165 6.71 -2.49 -4.21
CA ASN A 165 5.45 -1.78 -4.09
C ASN A 165 4.34 -2.69 -3.50
N HIS A 166 4.24 -3.92 -3.99
CA HIS A 166 3.28 -4.88 -3.46
C HIS A 166 3.51 -5.19 -1.97
N GLN A 167 4.77 -5.37 -1.55
CA GLN A 167 5.12 -5.60 -0.14
C GLN A 167 4.75 -4.39 0.74
N ALA A 168 4.98 -3.16 0.26
CA ALA A 168 4.58 -1.94 0.97
C ALA A 168 3.06 -1.82 1.13
N GLU A 169 2.29 -2.17 0.09
CA GLU A 169 0.83 -2.20 0.13
C GLU A 169 0.30 -3.24 1.14
N VAL A 170 0.84 -4.46 1.13
CA VAL A 170 0.47 -5.51 2.09
C VAL A 170 0.75 -5.05 3.53
N LEU A 171 1.93 -4.47 3.79
CA LEU A 171 2.28 -3.94 5.11
C LEU A 171 1.33 -2.82 5.58
N GLY A 172 0.90 -1.95 4.67
CA GLY A 172 -0.08 -0.92 4.99
C GLY A 172 -1.44 -1.51 5.36
N ILE A 173 -1.91 -2.52 4.64
CA ILE A 173 -3.16 -3.23 4.98
C ILE A 173 -3.04 -4.01 6.29
N GLU A 174 -1.89 -4.63 6.57
CA GLU A 174 -1.62 -5.30 7.84
C GLU A 174 -1.64 -4.32 9.02
N ALA A 175 -1.03 -3.14 8.86
CA ALA A 175 -1.05 -2.08 9.88
C ALA A 175 -2.47 -1.60 10.18
N LEU A 176 -3.27 -1.34 9.13
CA LEU A 176 -4.69 -1.01 9.23
C LEU A 176 -5.46 -2.13 9.96
N SER A 177 -5.25 -3.38 9.55
CA SER A 177 -5.93 -4.56 10.06
C SER A 177 -5.62 -4.81 11.54
N LEU A 178 -4.35 -4.69 11.93
CA LEU A 178 -3.90 -4.80 13.31
C LEU A 178 -4.46 -3.67 14.18
N ALA A 179 -4.53 -2.44 13.67
CA ALA A 179 -5.14 -1.32 14.40
C ALA A 179 -6.63 -1.54 14.66
N LEU A 180 -7.37 -2.08 13.68
CA LEU A 180 -8.77 -2.45 13.84
C LEU A 180 -8.94 -3.58 14.87
N LEU A 181 -8.14 -4.65 14.79
CA LEU A 181 -8.17 -5.72 15.80
C LEU A 181 -7.82 -5.21 17.19
N CYS A 182 -6.86 -4.29 17.32
CA CYS A 182 -6.54 -3.64 18.58
C CYS A 182 -7.71 -2.82 19.12
N ALA A 183 -8.41 -2.07 18.27
CA ALA A 183 -9.60 -1.31 18.66
C ALA A 183 -10.73 -2.24 19.12
N THR A 184 -10.97 -3.33 18.38
CA THR A 184 -11.95 -4.36 18.73
C THR A 184 -11.59 -5.05 20.05
N ALA A 185 -10.34 -5.47 20.25
CA ALA A 185 -9.89 -6.08 21.50
C ALA A 185 -10.07 -5.14 22.70
N LYS A 186 -9.81 -3.84 22.53
CA LYS A 186 -10.02 -2.82 23.57
C LYS A 186 -11.50 -2.54 23.86
N SER A 187 -12.39 -2.83 22.91
CA SER A 187 -13.85 -2.64 23.09
C SER A 187 -14.47 -3.70 24.01
N ALA A 188 -13.89 -4.90 24.09
CA ALA A 188 -14.41 -6.05 24.82
C ALA A 188 -14.65 -5.81 26.32
N GLY A 189 -13.98 -4.81 26.92
CA GLY A 189 -14.14 -4.45 28.34
C GLY A 189 -14.71 -3.05 28.57
N LYS A 190 -15.08 -2.30 27.53
CA LYS A 190 -15.45 -0.87 27.63
C LYS A 190 -16.56 -0.54 26.62
N ASN A 191 -17.81 -0.74 27.02
CA ASN A 191 -19.00 -0.71 26.15
C ASN A 191 -19.27 0.61 25.42
N GLU A 192 -18.60 1.73 25.72
CA GLU A 192 -18.91 3.02 25.05
C GLU A 192 -17.71 3.95 24.82
N LYS A 193 -16.48 3.52 25.16
CA LYS A 193 -15.34 4.41 25.02
C LYS A 193 -14.95 4.56 23.55
N ARG A 194 -14.71 5.80 23.13
CA ARG A 194 -14.19 6.12 21.80
C ARG A 194 -12.84 5.42 21.60
N GLN A 195 -12.69 4.69 20.51
CA GLN A 195 -11.43 4.11 20.10
C GLN A 195 -10.83 4.96 18.98
N VAL A 196 -9.81 5.76 19.31
CA VAL A 196 -9.09 6.57 18.32
C VAL A 196 -8.44 5.67 17.25
N ALA A 197 -8.03 4.46 17.62
CA ALA A 197 -7.45 3.49 16.71
C ALA A 197 -8.39 3.11 15.55
N SER A 198 -9.71 3.04 15.76
CA SER A 198 -10.65 2.72 14.67
C SER A 198 -10.81 3.86 13.67
N VAL A 199 -10.59 5.11 14.10
CA VAL A 199 -10.67 6.30 13.25
C VAL A 199 -9.39 6.47 12.44
N ILE A 200 -8.24 6.17 13.05
CA ILE A 200 -6.93 6.31 12.39
C ILE A 200 -6.63 5.11 11.49
N ALA A 201 -7.19 3.93 11.74
CA ALA A 201 -6.88 2.72 10.99
C ALA A 201 -6.97 2.88 9.45
N PRO A 202 -8.01 3.51 8.86
CA PRO A 202 -8.06 3.76 7.43
C PRO A 202 -6.88 4.58 6.88
N LEU A 203 -6.35 5.51 7.68
CA LEU A 203 -5.22 6.35 7.30
C LEU A 203 -3.88 5.60 7.38
N LEU A 204 -3.79 4.55 8.21
CA LEU A 204 -2.56 3.78 8.38
C LEU A 204 -2.15 3.06 7.10
N TRP A 205 -3.11 2.63 6.27
CA TRP A 205 -2.77 1.98 5.01
C TRP A 205 -1.94 2.92 4.12
N ALA A 206 -2.48 4.10 3.79
CA ALA A 206 -1.80 5.07 2.95
C ALA A 206 -0.51 5.62 3.59
N ALA A 207 -0.53 5.84 4.91
CA ALA A 207 0.64 6.36 5.63
C ALA A 207 1.81 5.36 5.62
N VAL A 208 1.53 4.07 5.84
CA VAL A 208 2.56 3.02 5.87
C VAL A 208 3.03 2.66 4.46
N SER A 209 2.12 2.46 3.50
CA SER A 209 2.53 2.11 2.14
C SER A 209 3.33 3.25 1.48
N GLY A 210 2.79 4.48 1.54
CA GLY A 210 3.46 5.67 1.01
C GLY A 210 4.76 5.99 1.73
N GLY A 211 4.77 5.88 3.07
CA GLY A 211 5.97 6.09 3.87
C GLY A 211 7.08 5.10 3.55
N LEU A 212 6.74 3.82 3.35
CA LEU A 212 7.71 2.79 2.93
C LEU A 212 8.26 3.06 1.53
N GLN A 213 7.41 3.40 0.56
CA GLN A 213 7.85 3.71 -0.80
C GLN A 213 8.80 4.91 -0.82
N VAL A 214 8.45 6.02 -0.16
CA VAL A 214 9.32 7.20 0.00
C VAL A 214 10.62 6.84 0.73
N GLY A 215 10.53 6.01 1.77
CA GLY A 215 11.69 5.54 2.52
C GLY A 215 12.66 4.72 1.67
N ILE A 216 12.14 3.80 0.85
CA ILE A 216 12.94 2.99 -0.09
C ILE A 216 13.69 3.89 -1.07
N VAL A 217 13.00 4.86 -1.67
CA VAL A 217 13.62 5.84 -2.59
C VAL A 217 14.75 6.59 -1.88
N LYS A 218 14.49 7.16 -0.71
CA LYS A 218 15.49 7.94 0.04
C LYS A 218 16.71 7.14 0.45
N VAL A 219 16.51 5.93 0.97
CA VAL A 219 17.61 5.05 1.40
C VAL A 219 18.47 4.64 0.21
N THR A 220 17.84 4.33 -0.93
CA THR A 220 18.53 3.94 -2.16
C THR A 220 19.39 5.08 -2.70
N LEU A 221 18.83 6.29 -2.78
CA LEU A 221 19.56 7.48 -3.23
C LEU A 221 20.73 7.83 -2.29
N CYS A 222 20.53 7.71 -0.98
CA CYS A 222 21.58 8.01 0.01
C CYS A 222 22.80 7.09 -0.17
N ILE A 223 22.56 5.78 -0.27
CA ILE A 223 23.62 4.77 -0.41
C ILE A 223 24.34 4.91 -1.76
N ASN A 224 23.59 5.21 -2.82
CA ASN A 224 24.18 5.46 -4.14
C ASN A 224 25.06 6.73 -4.14
N ALA A 225 24.64 7.79 -3.45
CA ALA A 225 25.44 9.01 -3.32
C ALA A 225 26.74 8.74 -2.55
N GLU A 226 26.69 8.01 -1.43
CA GLU A 226 27.87 7.64 -0.65
C GLU A 226 28.87 6.81 -1.47
N THR A 227 28.38 5.79 -2.19
CA THR A 227 29.24 4.95 -3.04
C THR A 227 29.89 5.73 -4.19
N LEU A 228 29.17 6.66 -4.82
CA LEU A 228 29.74 7.56 -5.82
C LEU A 228 30.83 8.48 -5.24
N LEU A 229 30.61 9.02 -4.04
CA LEU A 229 31.60 9.86 -3.34
C LEU A 229 32.85 9.06 -2.96
N GLU A 230 32.70 7.82 -2.48
CA GLU A 230 33.83 6.96 -2.16
C GLU A 230 34.65 6.59 -3.40
N ASN A 231 33.97 6.28 -4.51
CA ASN A 231 34.63 5.93 -5.77
C ASN A 231 35.33 7.15 -6.38
N GLY A 232 34.74 8.35 -6.29
CA GLY A 232 35.37 9.60 -6.73
C GLY A 232 36.62 9.98 -5.92
N LYS A 233 36.60 9.74 -4.59
CA LYS A 233 37.79 9.89 -3.73
C LYS A 233 38.90 8.90 -4.06
N ARG A 234 38.55 7.65 -4.43
CA ARG A 234 39.54 6.65 -4.89
C ARG A 234 40.10 6.95 -6.27
N GLY A 235 39.32 7.58 -7.16
CA GLY A 235 39.75 7.95 -8.52
C GLY A 235 40.71 9.16 -8.59
N THR A 236 40.80 9.97 -7.53
CA THR A 236 41.66 11.15 -7.45
C THR A 236 43.01 10.91 -6.75
N CYS A 237 43.23 9.70 -6.21
CA CYS A 237 44.51 9.28 -5.61
C CYS A 237 45.38 8.43 -6.57
N ARG A 238 45.25 8.62 -7.88
CA ARG A 238 46.12 8.01 -8.91
C ARG A 238 46.90 9.05 -9.67
#